data_AF-A0A7X6L270-F1
#
_entry.id   AF-A0A7X6L270-F1
#
_cell.length_a   1.000
_cell.length_b   1.000
_cell.length_c   1.000
_cell.angle_alpha   90.00
_cell.angle_beta   90.00
_cell.angle_gamma   90.00
#
_symmetry.space_group_name_H-M   'P 1'
#
loop_
_entity.id
_entity.type
_entity.pdbx_description
1 polymer ?
#
loop_
_entity_poly.entity_id
_entity_poly.type
_entity_poly.pdbx_seq_one_letter_code
_entity_poly.pdbx_strand_id
1 'polypeptide(L)'
;MLRSAHALAELHQHRVQVVDAALLAEIDCRRRELVDEINDWVAQEIPQHRNGASLHTESLGAVVDRMARSWVNANRVIHTEGARSDNTHKHWYQLAELVDGYTDLVTDVAGGRRRLPEQ
;
A
#
# COMPACT_ATOMS: atom_id res chain seq x y z
N MET A 1 12.28 -1.54 -2.96
CA MET A 1 11.01 -0.81 -2.77
C MET A 1 10.22 -0.55 -4.08
N LEU A 2 10.71 0.24 -5.05
CA LEU A 2 9.94 0.57 -6.28
C LEU A 2 9.44 -0.65 -7.08
N ARG A 3 10.25 -1.71 -7.18
CA ARG A 3 9.86 -2.96 -7.85
C ARG A 3 8.71 -3.67 -7.12
N SER A 4 8.76 -3.73 -5.80
CA SER A 4 7.71 -4.37 -4.98
C SER A 4 6.39 -3.61 -5.06
N ALA A 5 6.43 -2.27 -5.02
CA ALA A 5 5.24 -1.44 -5.20
C ALA A 5 4.62 -1.62 -6.60
N HIS A 6 5.44 -1.72 -7.65
CA HIS A 6 4.97 -2.02 -9.00
C HIS A 6 4.34 -3.42 -9.09
N ALA A 7 5.00 -4.45 -8.55
CA ALA A 7 4.47 -5.81 -8.54
C ALA A 7 3.13 -5.91 -7.79
N LEU A 8 2.95 -5.16 -6.69
CA LEU A 8 1.65 -5.07 -6.01
C LEU A 8 0.56 -4.46 -6.92
N ALA A 9 0.89 -3.40 -7.67
CA ALA A 9 -0.05 -2.81 -8.62
C ALA A 9 -0.44 -3.78 -9.74
N GLU A 10 0.52 -4.55 -10.28
CA GLU A 10 0.27 -5.58 -11.29
C GLU A 10 -0.66 -6.68 -10.73
N LEU A 11 -0.42 -7.14 -9.50
CA LEU A 11 -1.28 -8.13 -8.84
C LEU A 11 -2.70 -7.59 -8.65
N HIS A 12 -2.88 -6.33 -8.22
CA HIS A 12 -4.20 -5.72 -8.08
C HIS A 12 -4.92 -5.58 -9.43
N GLN A 13 -4.19 -5.22 -10.49
CA GLN A 13 -4.75 -5.14 -11.83
C GLN A 13 -5.22 -6.51 -12.33
N HIS A 14 -4.41 -7.55 -12.11
CA HIS A 14 -4.79 -8.92 -12.48
C HIS A 14 -5.98 -9.42 -11.66
N ARG A 15 -5.98 -9.18 -10.34
CA ARG A 15 -7.05 -9.58 -9.42
C ARG A 15 -8.44 -9.08 -9.85
N VAL A 16 -8.53 -7.90 -10.45
CA VAL A 16 -9.80 -7.31 -10.92
C VAL A 16 -10.40 -8.08 -12.10
N GLN A 17 -9.59 -8.83 -12.84
CA GLN A 17 -10.01 -9.58 -14.03
C GLN A 17 -10.30 -11.05 -13.74
N VAL A 18 -9.89 -11.56 -12.58
CA VAL A 18 -9.99 -12.98 -12.21
C VAL A 18 -11.27 -13.24 -11.43
N VAL A 19 -12.02 -14.25 -11.85
CA VAL A 19 -13.23 -14.74 -11.17
C VAL A 19 -12.99 -16.07 -10.46
N ASP A 20 -11.96 -16.82 -10.87
CA ASP A 20 -11.60 -18.10 -10.28
C ASP A 20 -11.06 -17.92 -8.85
N ALA A 21 -11.66 -18.65 -7.90
CA ALA A 21 -11.36 -18.50 -6.48
C ALA A 21 -9.95 -19.01 -6.11
N ALA A 22 -9.43 -20.03 -6.79
CA ALA A 22 -8.10 -20.56 -6.53
C ALA A 22 -7.03 -19.55 -7.00
N LEU A 23 -7.20 -19.01 -8.22
CA LEU A 23 -6.32 -17.96 -8.73
C LEU A 23 -6.37 -16.69 -7.88
N LEU A 24 -7.54 -16.30 -7.37
CA LEU A 24 -7.64 -15.18 -6.42
C LEU A 24 -6.86 -15.44 -5.13
N ALA A 25 -6.91 -16.67 -4.61
CA ALA A 25 -6.17 -17.05 -3.41
C ALA A 25 -4.65 -17.00 -3.64
N GLU A 26 -4.17 -17.43 -4.81
CA GLU A 26 -2.76 -17.34 -5.22
C GLU A 26 -2.29 -15.88 -5.32
N ILE A 27 -3.08 -15.02 -5.97
CA ILE A 27 -2.80 -13.58 -6.06
C ILE A 27 -2.73 -12.96 -4.65
N ASP A 28 -3.70 -13.28 -3.80
CA ASP A 28 -3.74 -12.76 -2.43
C ASP A 28 -2.58 -13.31 -1.58
N CYS A 29 -2.07 -14.51 -1.87
CA CYS A 29 -0.86 -15.06 -1.25
C CYS A 29 0.37 -14.28 -1.67
N ARG A 30 0.60 -14.12 -2.98
CA ARG A 30 1.75 -13.38 -3.50
C ARG A 30 1.75 -11.93 -3.04
N ARG A 31 0.57 -11.31 -2.92
CA ARG A 31 0.40 -9.96 -2.36
C ARG A 31 0.89 -9.89 -0.91
N ARG A 32 0.54 -10.86 -0.07
CA ARG A 32 1.00 -10.92 1.34
C ARG A 32 2.52 -11.09 1.41
N GLU A 33 3.09 -11.98 0.61
CA GLU A 33 4.55 -12.18 0.55
C GLU A 33 5.29 -10.88 0.19
N LEU A 34 4.81 -10.13 -0.81
CA LEU A 34 5.41 -8.83 -1.16
C LEU A 34 5.27 -7.79 -0.05
N VAL A 35 4.18 -7.82 0.72
CA VAL A 35 3.99 -6.94 1.88
C VAL A 35 5.01 -7.27 2.97
N ASP A 36 5.22 -8.56 3.25
CA ASP A 36 6.19 -9.02 4.24
C ASP A 36 7.62 -8.72 3.80
N GLU A 37 7.97 -8.96 2.51
CA GLU A 37 9.26 -8.56 1.93
C GLU A 37 9.54 -7.05 2.10
N ILE A 38 8.51 -6.19 1.95
CA ILE A 38 8.64 -4.74 2.20
C ILE A 38 8.88 -4.46 3.69
N ASN A 39 8.12 -5.10 4.58
CA ASN A 39 8.26 -4.88 6.02
C ASN A 39 9.65 -5.31 6.52
N ASP A 40 10.15 -6.45 6.05
CA ASP A 40 11.50 -6.94 6.36
C ASP A 40 12.57 -5.95 5.90
N TRP A 41 12.45 -5.44 4.66
CA TRP A 41 13.36 -4.42 4.16
C TRP A 41 13.31 -3.14 5.03
N VAL A 42 12.11 -2.68 5.40
CA VAL A 42 11.94 -1.51 6.26
C VAL A 42 12.57 -1.72 7.64
N ALA A 43 12.40 -2.91 8.23
CA ALA A 43 12.99 -3.24 9.52
C ALA A 43 14.52 -3.27 9.48
N GLN A 44 15.13 -3.61 8.34
CA GLN A 44 16.57 -3.57 8.13
C GLN A 44 17.10 -2.15 7.93
N GLU A 45 16.38 -1.31 7.19
CA GLU A 45 16.83 0.04 6.84
C GLU A 45 16.58 1.09 7.94
N ILE A 46 15.55 0.89 8.77
CA ILE A 46 15.16 1.86 9.79
C ILE A 46 15.52 1.32 11.18
N PRO A 47 16.49 1.95 11.88
CA PRO A 47 16.76 1.62 13.27
C PRO A 47 15.48 1.81 14.10
N GLN A 48 14.90 0.72 14.59
CA GLN A 48 13.70 0.82 15.43
C GLN A 48 14.09 1.45 16.78
N HIS A 49 13.69 2.70 16.98
CA HIS A 49 14.03 3.45 18.19
C HIS A 49 13.22 2.91 19.37
N ARG A 50 13.85 2.06 20.20
CA ARG A 50 13.25 1.37 21.35
C ARG A 50 12.71 2.26 22.49
N ASN A 51 12.84 3.58 22.42
CA ASN A 51 12.33 4.49 23.46
C ASN A 51 11.27 5.49 22.93
N GLY A 52 10.03 5.44 23.44
CA GLY A 52 9.07 6.57 23.44
C GLY A 52 8.04 6.72 22.31
N ALA A 53 8.05 5.92 21.26
CA ALA A 53 7.21 6.14 20.08
C ALA A 53 5.89 5.34 20.11
N SER A 54 4.78 5.98 19.70
CA SER A 54 3.46 5.35 19.56
C SER A 54 3.51 4.20 18.55
N LEU A 55 2.88 3.06 18.87
CA LEU A 55 2.80 1.90 17.98
C LEU A 55 1.75 2.16 16.90
N HIS A 56 2.14 2.10 15.63
CA HIS A 56 1.18 2.16 14.54
C HIS A 56 0.40 0.85 14.44
N THR A 57 -0.88 0.92 14.06
CA THR A 57 -1.76 -0.25 13.93
C THR A 57 -1.52 -1.02 12.63
N GLU A 58 -0.81 -0.43 11.67
CA GLU A 58 -0.56 -1.02 10.35
C GLU A 58 0.94 -1.00 10.03
N SER A 59 1.40 -2.00 9.26
CA SER A 59 2.78 -2.05 8.77
C SER A 59 2.97 -1.16 7.54
N LEU A 60 4.20 -0.73 7.26
CA LEU A 60 4.47 0.13 6.10
C LEU A 60 4.14 -0.58 4.78
N GLY A 61 4.41 -1.89 4.70
CA GLY A 61 4.04 -2.71 3.55
C GLY A 61 2.53 -2.77 3.33
N ALA A 62 1.71 -2.81 4.40
CA ALA A 62 0.25 -2.77 4.29
C ALA A 62 -0.26 -1.42 3.74
N VAL A 63 0.40 -0.31 4.10
CA VAL A 63 0.11 1.02 3.54
C VAL A 63 0.45 1.06 2.05
N VAL A 64 1.63 0.56 1.65
CA VAL A 64 2.05 0.49 0.25
C VAL A 64 1.10 -0.38 -0.59
N ASP A 65 0.65 -1.52 -0.07
CA ASP A 65 -0.35 -2.37 -0.73
C ASP A 65 -1.68 -1.64 -0.96
N ARG A 66 -2.14 -0.87 0.03
CA ARG A 66 -3.37 -0.08 -0.08
C ARG A 66 -3.22 1.04 -1.12
N MET A 67 -2.06 1.70 -1.18
CA MET A 67 -1.76 2.69 -2.21
C MET A 67 -1.80 2.06 -3.61
N ALA A 68 -1.15 0.91 -3.80
CA ALA A 68 -1.16 0.18 -5.07
C ALA A 68 -2.59 -0.17 -5.51
N ARG A 69 -3.41 -0.70 -4.60
CA ARG A 69 -4.83 -0.98 -4.85
C ARG A 69 -5.62 0.28 -5.21
N SER A 70 -5.41 1.39 -4.49
CA SER A 70 -6.12 2.64 -4.74
C SER A 70 -5.74 3.25 -6.09
N TRP A 71 -4.46 3.13 -6.46
CA TRP A 71 -3.98 3.57 -7.77
C TRP A 71 -4.65 2.78 -8.90
N VAL A 72 -4.74 1.45 -8.80
CA VAL A 72 -5.45 0.62 -9.80
C VAL A 72 -6.92 1.02 -9.91
N ASN A 73 -7.60 1.23 -8.79
CA ASN A 73 -8.99 1.65 -8.77
C ASN A 73 -9.20 3.03 -9.41
N ALA A 74 -8.37 4.01 -9.09
CA ALA A 74 -8.46 5.36 -9.65
C ALA A 74 -8.26 5.36 -11.17
N ASN A 75 -7.26 4.62 -11.68
CA ASN A 75 -7.04 4.49 -13.12
C ASN A 75 -8.21 3.81 -13.82
N ARG A 76 -8.75 2.74 -13.24
CA ARG A 76 -9.92 2.04 -13.81
C ARG A 76 -11.13 2.95 -13.92
N VAL A 77 -11.42 3.75 -12.88
CA VAL A 77 -12.59 4.63 -12.89
C VAL A 77 -12.44 5.76 -13.91
N ILE A 78 -11.23 6.30 -14.11
CA ILE A 78 -10.99 7.24 -15.23
C ILE A 78 -11.35 6.60 -16.56
N HIS A 79 -10.90 5.37 -16.81
CA HIS A 79 -11.14 4.69 -18.08
C HIS A 79 -12.62 4.36 -18.30
N THR A 80 -13.36 4.02 -17.25
CA THR A 80 -14.77 3.64 -17.35
C THR A 80 -15.73 4.82 -17.34
N GLU A 81 -15.45 5.86 -16.54
CA GLU A 81 -16.40 6.96 -16.27
C GLU A 81 -15.93 8.32 -16.78
N GLY A 82 -14.67 8.42 -17.21
CA GLY A 82 -14.06 9.64 -17.71
C GLY A 82 -13.51 10.53 -16.59
N ALA A 83 -12.48 11.31 -16.96
CA ALA A 83 -11.71 12.14 -16.02
C ALA A 83 -12.52 13.18 -15.24
N ARG A 84 -13.70 13.59 -15.75
CA ARG A 84 -14.55 14.61 -15.13
C ARG A 84 -15.64 14.05 -14.22
N SER A 85 -15.74 12.72 -14.05
CA SER A 85 -16.76 12.15 -13.19
C SER A 85 -16.46 12.41 -11.71
N ASP A 86 -17.49 12.63 -10.89
CA ASP A 86 -17.34 12.81 -9.44
C ASP A 86 -16.70 11.58 -8.78
N ASN A 87 -16.97 10.40 -9.31
CA ASN A 87 -16.37 9.16 -8.82
C ASN A 87 -14.87 9.09 -9.11
N THR A 88 -14.43 9.56 -10.28
CA THR A 88 -13.01 9.71 -10.59
C THR A 88 -12.35 10.61 -9.55
N HIS A 89 -12.91 11.80 -9.30
CA HIS A 89 -12.38 12.73 -8.30
C HIS A 89 -12.29 12.08 -6.91
N LYS A 90 -13.32 11.35 -6.50
CA LYS A 90 -13.34 10.63 -5.21
C LYS A 90 -12.20 9.61 -5.09
N HIS A 91 -11.95 8.81 -6.13
CA HIS A 91 -10.89 7.81 -6.09
C HIS A 91 -9.49 8.42 -6.12
N TRP A 92 -9.30 9.52 -6.85
CA TRP A 92 -8.04 10.27 -6.82
C TRP A 92 -7.81 10.96 -5.48
N TYR A 93 -8.86 11.54 -4.89
CA TYR A 93 -8.79 12.11 -3.56
C TYR A 93 -8.39 11.06 -2.52
N GLN A 94 -9.01 9.87 -2.55
CA GLN A 94 -8.64 8.76 -1.67
C GLN A 94 -7.19 8.32 -1.85
N LEU A 95 -6.66 8.33 -3.09
CA LEU A 95 -5.25 8.04 -3.33
C LEU A 95 -4.34 9.12 -2.74
N ALA A 96 -4.69 10.40 -2.86
CA ALA A 96 -3.93 11.51 -2.29
C ALA A 96 -3.84 11.40 -0.77
N GLU A 97 -4.95 11.13 -0.09
CA GLU A 97 -4.97 10.93 1.38
C GLU A 97 -4.06 9.77 1.82
N LEU A 98 -3.97 8.70 1.02
CA LEU A 98 -3.05 7.60 1.30
C LEU A 98 -1.57 7.99 1.10
N VAL A 99 -1.28 8.79 0.08
CA VAL A 99 0.08 9.33 -0.17
C VAL A 99 0.51 10.27 0.95
N ASP A 100 -0.39 11.15 1.41
CA ASP A 100 -0.14 12.08 2.50
C ASP A 100 0.08 11.30 3.81
N GLY A 101 -0.79 10.36 4.14
CA GLY A 101 -0.64 9.49 5.31
C GLY A 101 0.65 8.64 5.28
N TYR A 102 1.06 8.16 4.10
CA TYR A 102 2.34 7.47 3.92
C TYR A 102 3.53 8.41 4.18
N THR A 103 3.49 9.63 3.66
CA THR A 103 4.55 10.63 3.82
C THR A 103 4.72 11.01 5.29
N ASP A 104 3.61 11.23 5.99
CA ASP A 104 3.60 11.50 7.42
C ASP A 104 4.16 10.30 8.22
N LEU A 105 3.74 9.08 7.87
CA LEU A 105 4.21 7.85 8.52
C LEU A 105 5.72 7.67 8.35
N VAL A 106 6.26 7.83 7.15
CA VAL A 106 7.71 7.73 6.88
C VAL A 106 8.46 8.81 7.65
N THR A 107 7.95 10.04 7.67
CA THR A 107 8.58 11.17 8.37
C THR A 107 8.61 10.95 9.88
N ASP A 108 7.54 10.39 10.44
CA ASP A 108 7.44 10.05 11.87
C ASP A 108 8.34 8.86 12.25
N VAL A 109 8.41 7.84 11.40
CA VAL A 109 9.23 6.65 11.64
C VAL A 109 10.72 6.97 11.50
N ALA A 110 11.12 7.70 10.46
CA ALA A 110 12.51 8.17 10.29
C ALA A 110 12.93 9.15 11.39
N GLY A 111 12.01 9.96 11.91
CA GLY A 111 12.23 10.84 13.04
C GLY A 111 12.17 10.17 14.42
N GLY A 112 11.97 8.85 14.49
CA GLY A 112 11.87 8.09 15.74
C GLY A 112 10.63 8.43 16.60
N ARG A 113 9.63 9.10 16.03
CA ARG A 113 8.38 9.51 16.71
C ARG A 113 7.31 8.41 16.69
N ARG A 114 7.40 7.47 15.75
CA ARG A 114 6.45 6.35 15.59
C ARG A 114 7.19 5.03 15.39
N ARG A 115 6.65 3.95 15.95
CA ARG A 115 7.11 2.57 15.66
C ARG A 115 6.12 1.87 14.76
N LEU A 116 6.66 1.04 13.90
CA LEU A 116 5.89 0.07 13.13
C LEU A 116 5.72 -1.20 13.97
N PRO A 117 4.64 -1.96 13.77
CA PRO A 117 4.49 -3.26 14.43
C PRO A 117 5.64 -4.20 14.04
N GLU A 118 6.22 -4.88 15.02
CA GLU A 118 7.10 -6.02 14.80
C GLU A 118 6.21 -7.17 14.26
N GLN A 119 6.56 -7.74 13.11
CA GLN A 119 5.84 -8.87 12.52
C GLN A 119 6.20 -10.19 13.20
#